data_AF-A0A285XU23-F1
#
_entry.id   AF-A0A285XU23-F1
#
_cell.length_a   1.000
_cell.length_b   1.000
_cell.length_c   1.000
_cell.angle_alpha   90.00
_cell.angle_beta   90.00
_cell.angle_gamma   90.00
#
_symmetry.space_group_name_H-M   'P 1'
#
loop_
_entity.id
_entity.type
_entity.pdbx_description
1 polymer ?
#
loop_
_entity_poly.entity_id
_entity_poly.type
_entity_poly.pdbx_seq_one_letter_code
_entity_poly.pdbx_strand_id
1 'polypeptide(L)'
;MTNVIGALFYQGWYEDRSADETLELAFGHCCETEREGVVREIDALLLALPSSGDVEAFFLSFNVDIDFRRDFDGDVRAWLEAARGLVMGFTP
;
A
#
# COMPACT_ATOMS: atom_id res chain seq x y z
N MET A 1 -2.36 15.41 -1.71
CA MET A 1 -0.98 14.91 -1.86
C MET A 1 -1.09 13.42 -2.08
N THR A 2 -0.60 12.91 -3.22
CA THR A 2 -0.59 11.46 -3.50
C THR A 2 0.73 10.92 -2.97
N ASN A 3 0.69 10.07 -1.94
CA ASN A 3 1.88 9.35 -1.47
C ASN A 3 2.20 8.18 -2.40
N VAL A 4 3.37 7.58 -2.24
CA VAL A 4 3.87 6.52 -3.14
C VAL A 4 2.92 5.33 -3.19
N ILE A 5 2.30 4.98 -2.05
CA ILE A 5 1.32 3.90 -1.97
C ILE A 5 0.09 4.23 -2.82
N GLY A 6 -0.50 5.42 -2.67
CA GLY A 6 -1.62 5.86 -3.50
C GLY A 6 -1.28 5.93 -4.98
N ALA A 7 -0.02 6.22 -5.34
CA ALA A 7 0.43 6.23 -6.72
C ALA A 7 0.42 4.83 -7.37
N LEU A 8 0.67 3.75 -6.61
CA LEU A 8 0.60 2.38 -7.12
C LEU A 8 -0.78 2.04 -7.67
N PHE A 9 -1.80 2.40 -6.89
CA PHE A 9 -3.19 2.16 -7.27
C PHE A 9 -3.56 3.09 -8.43
N TYR A 10 -3.27 4.40 -8.33
CA TYR A 10 -3.58 5.36 -9.41
C TYR A 10 -2.97 4.99 -10.78
N GLN A 11 -1.78 4.38 -10.81
CA GLN A 11 -1.11 4.01 -12.05
C GLN A 11 -1.57 2.65 -12.63
N GLY A 12 -2.58 2.01 -12.03
CA GLY A 12 -3.11 0.72 -12.51
C GLY A 12 -2.18 -0.46 -12.28
N TRP A 13 -1.18 -0.36 -11.39
CA TRP A 13 -0.26 -1.48 -11.10
C TRP A 13 -0.97 -2.66 -10.45
N TYR A 14 -2.14 -2.40 -9.87
CA TYR A 14 -2.95 -3.33 -9.10
C TYR A 14 -3.92 -4.18 -9.95
N GLU A 15 -4.30 -3.76 -11.17
CA GLU A 15 -5.46 -4.34 -11.89
C GLU A 15 -5.44 -5.87 -12.06
N ASP A 16 -4.28 -6.46 -12.34
CA ASP A 16 -4.12 -7.91 -12.54
C ASP A 16 -3.31 -8.59 -11.40
N ARG A 17 -3.12 -7.91 -10.26
CA ARG A 17 -2.20 -8.36 -9.19
C ARG A 17 -2.84 -8.24 -7.81
N SER A 18 -2.31 -8.98 -6.85
CA SER A 18 -2.60 -8.74 -5.44
C SER A 18 -1.91 -7.46 -4.94
N ALA A 19 -2.36 -6.95 -3.79
CA ALA A 19 -1.76 -5.78 -3.17
C ALA A 19 -0.29 -6.02 -2.76
N ASP A 20 0.03 -7.22 -2.27
CA ASP A 20 1.40 -7.60 -1.89
C ASP A 20 2.32 -7.72 -3.11
N GLU A 21 1.87 -8.38 -4.19
CA GLU A 21 2.61 -8.45 -5.46
C GLU A 21 2.85 -7.05 -6.04
N THR A 22 1.91 -6.12 -5.86
CA THR A 22 2.07 -4.74 -6.28
C THR A 22 3.19 -4.04 -5.51
N LEU A 23 3.29 -4.26 -4.19
CA LEU A 23 4.38 -3.74 -3.36
C LEU A 23 5.73 -4.36 -3.73
N GLU A 24 5.77 -5.68 -3.95
CA GLU A 24 6.98 -6.38 -4.36
C GLU A 24 7.49 -5.91 -5.73
N LEU A 25 6.60 -5.77 -6.72
CA LEU A 25 6.99 -5.27 -8.04
C LEU A 25 7.53 -3.83 -7.98
N ALA A 26 6.95 -3.00 -7.11
CA ALA A 26 7.32 -1.59 -6.99
C ALA A 26 8.59 -1.37 -6.18
N PHE A 27 8.80 -2.14 -5.11
CA PHE A 27 9.84 -1.87 -4.11
C PHE A 27 10.76 -3.06 -3.81
N GLY A 28 10.53 -4.23 -4.39
CA GLY A 28 11.32 -5.44 -4.14
C GLY A 28 12.80 -5.25 -4.45
N HIS A 29 13.12 -4.49 -5.50
CA HIS A 29 14.48 -4.18 -5.93
C HIS A 29 15.06 -2.90 -5.30
N CYS A 30 14.28 -2.18 -4.49
CA CYS A 30 14.75 -0.95 -3.86
C CYS A 30 15.78 -1.25 -2.77
N CYS A 31 16.74 -0.34 -2.62
CA CYS A 31 17.68 -0.43 -1.51
C CYS A 31 16.97 -0.17 -0.17
N GLU A 32 17.61 -0.55 0.94
CA GLU A 32 17.04 -0.41 2.29
C GLU A 32 16.59 1.04 2.60
N THR A 33 17.40 2.04 2.26
CA THR A 33 17.09 3.47 2.48
C THR A 33 15.81 3.92 1.75
N GLU A 34 15.59 3.43 0.53
CA GLU A 34 14.37 3.75 -0.24
C GLU A 34 13.16 3.08 0.41
N ARG A 35 13.32 1.82 0.85
CA ARG A 35 12.26 1.06 1.53
C ARG A 35 11.89 1.70 2.88
N GLU A 36 12.85 2.20 3.64
CA GLU A 36 12.59 3.02 4.84
C GLU A 36 11.84 4.33 4.53
N GLY A 37 12.06 4.91 3.35
CA GLY A 37 11.28 6.06 2.86
C GLY A 37 9.82 5.71 2.66
N VAL A 38 9.55 4.59 1.99
CA VAL A 38 8.19 4.06 1.78
C VAL A 38 7.49 3.77 3.10
N VAL A 39 8.19 3.14 4.07
CA VAL A 39 7.63 2.88 5.41
C VAL A 39 7.21 4.16 6.11
N ARG A 40 8.02 5.22 6.04
CA ARG A 40 7.67 6.53 6.63
C ARG A 40 6.43 7.15 5.98
N GLU A 41 6.24 6.95 4.68
CA GLU A 41 5.02 7.38 3.99
C GLU A 41 3.79 6.57 4.41
N ILE A 42 3.94 5.25 4.62
CA ILE A 42 2.88 4.39 5.17
C ILE A 42 2.50 4.86 6.57
N ASP A 43 3.48 5.16 7.44
CA ASP A 43 3.24 5.68 8.79
C ASP A 43 2.49 7.03 8.74
N ALA A 44 2.90 7.94 7.86
CA ALA A 44 2.24 9.22 7.67
C ALA A 44 0.78 9.05 7.19
N LEU A 45 0.52 8.08 6.31
CA LEU A 45 -0.83 7.76 5.83
C LEU A 45 -1.71 7.24 6.98
N LEU A 46 -1.19 6.33 7.79
CA LEU A 46 -1.93 5.72 8.91
C LEU A 46 -2.23 6.71 10.04
N LEU A 47 -1.40 7.74 10.19
CA LEU A 47 -1.65 8.88 11.07
C LEU A 47 -2.72 9.83 10.50
N ALA A 48 -2.74 10.05 9.19
CA ALA A 48 -3.70 10.92 8.53
C ALA A 48 -5.09 10.29 8.38
N LEU A 49 -5.18 8.96 8.30
CA LEU A 49 -6.40 8.18 8.09
C LEU A 49 -6.64 7.27 9.30
N PRO A 50 -7.28 7.77 10.38
CA PRO A 50 -7.31 7.08 11.67
C PRO A 50 -8.20 5.83 11.71
N SER A 51 -9.16 5.67 10.79
CA SER A 51 -10.07 4.53 10.75
C SER A 51 -9.89 3.69 9.48
N SER A 52 -10.28 2.40 9.52
CA SER A 52 -10.27 1.55 8.32
C SER A 52 -11.17 2.10 7.21
N GLY A 53 -12.29 2.74 7.57
CA GLY A 53 -13.17 3.41 6.60
C GLY A 53 -12.50 4.59 5.90
N ASP A 54 -11.65 5.36 6.60
CA ASP A 54 -10.89 6.46 5.98
C ASP A 54 -9.85 5.93 4.98
N VAL A 55 -9.22 4.80 5.31
CA VAL A 55 -8.24 4.14 4.43
C VAL A 55 -8.93 3.54 3.20
N GLU A 56 -10.07 2.86 3.36
CA GLU A 56 -10.87 2.39 2.21
C GLU A 56 -11.32 3.54 1.32
N ALA A 57 -11.87 4.61 1.89
CA ALA A 57 -12.30 5.78 1.13
C ALA A 57 -11.13 6.44 0.36
N PHE A 58 -9.95 6.48 0.95
CA PHE A 58 -8.73 6.93 0.28
C PHE A 58 -8.38 6.05 -0.92
N PHE A 59 -8.36 4.72 -0.77
CA PHE A 59 -8.05 3.80 -1.86
C PHE A 59 -9.09 3.84 -2.99
N LEU A 60 -10.38 3.89 -2.65
CA LEU A 60 -11.48 4.03 -3.61
C LEU A 60 -11.42 5.35 -4.39
N SER A 61 -10.79 6.39 -3.84
CA SER A 61 -10.65 7.69 -4.53
C SER A 61 -9.76 7.63 -5.79
N PHE A 62 -8.95 6.58 -5.95
CA PHE A 62 -8.08 6.42 -7.11
C PHE A 62 -8.74 5.78 -8.32
N ASN A 63 -10.04 5.43 -8.24
CA ASN A 63 -10.81 4.79 -9.32
C ASN A 63 -10.17 3.49 -9.83
N VAL A 64 -9.74 2.65 -8.89
CA VAL A 64 -9.15 1.32 -9.14
C VAL A 64 -10.12 0.28 -8.61
N ASP A 65 -10.30 -0.81 -9.35
CA ASP A 65 -11.16 -1.92 -8.95
C ASP A 65 -10.44 -2.79 -7.91
N ILE A 66 -10.44 -2.34 -6.66
CA ILE A 66 -9.77 -3.00 -5.54
C ILE A 66 -10.67 -4.09 -4.94
N ASP A 67 -10.23 -5.34 -4.99
CA ASP A 67 -10.89 -6.45 -4.30
C ASP A 67 -10.43 -6.50 -2.84
N PHE A 68 -11.10 -5.72 -1.99
CA PHE A 68 -10.77 -5.61 -0.58
C PHE A 68 -10.90 -6.95 0.19
N ARG A 69 -11.77 -7.86 -0.27
CA ARG A 69 -11.96 -9.16 0.39
C ARG A 69 -10.84 -10.12 0.03
N ARG A 70 -10.37 -10.09 -1.22
CA ARG A 70 -9.26 -10.93 -1.68
C ARG A 70 -7.95 -10.52 -1.04
N ASP A 71 -7.67 -9.21 -1.00
CA ASP A 71 -6.31 -8.73 -0.71
C ASP A 71 -6.10 -8.25 0.72
N PHE A 72 -7.18 -7.91 1.44
CA PHE A 72 -7.06 -7.34 2.79
C PHE A 72 -7.82 -8.11 3.87
N ASP A 73 -8.41 -9.27 3.54
CA ASP A 73 -9.26 -10.07 4.44
C ASP A 73 -10.38 -9.23 5.12
N GLY A 74 -10.79 -8.14 4.47
CA GLY A 74 -11.78 -7.20 5.00
C GLY A 74 -11.26 -6.10 5.94
N ASP A 75 -9.95 -5.98 6.17
CA ASP A 75 -9.36 -4.86 6.92
C ASP A 75 -8.14 -4.26 6.20
N VAL A 76 -8.42 -3.29 5.33
CA VAL A 76 -7.38 -2.59 4.56
C VAL A 76 -6.39 -1.84 5.44
N ARG A 77 -6.79 -1.43 6.66
CA ARG A 77 -5.88 -0.75 7.59
C ARG A 77 -4.91 -1.74 8.19
N ALA A 78 -5.38 -2.91 8.62
CA ALA A 78 -4.52 -3.98 9.12
C ALA A 78 -3.51 -4.42 8.04
N TRP A 79 -3.96 -4.52 6.77
CA TRP A 79 -3.03 -4.75 5.66
C TRP A 79 -2.00 -3.62 5.53
N LEU A 80 -2.41 -2.36 5.56
CA LEU A 80 -1.50 -1.22 5.43
C LEU A 80 -0.51 -1.15 6.61
N GLU A 81 -0.91 -1.60 7.80
CA GLU A 81 -0.01 -1.79 8.96
C GLU A 81 1.00 -2.93 8.71
N ALA A 82 0.57 -4.05 8.14
CA ALA A 82 1.44 -5.17 7.77
C ALA A 82 2.40 -4.84 6.62
N ALA A 83 1.99 -4.01 5.67
CA ALA A 83 2.77 -3.57 4.51
C ALA A 83 4.12 -2.95 4.92
N ARG A 84 4.20 -2.31 6.10
CA ARG A 84 5.46 -1.79 6.66
C ARG A 84 6.51 -2.89 6.81
N GLY A 85 6.11 -4.02 7.37
CA GLY A 85 6.99 -5.18 7.57
C GLY A 85 7.32 -5.88 6.26
N LEU A 86 6.34 -5.98 5.36
CA LEU A 86 6.51 -6.56 4.02
C LEU A 86 7.58 -5.80 3.23
N VAL A 87 7.46 -4.47 3.13
CA VAL A 87 8.39 -3.61 2.39
C VAL A 87 9.82 -3.74 2.94
N MET A 88 9.99 -3.77 4.26
CA MET A 88 11.31 -3.98 4.87
C MET A 88 11.84 -5.42 4.69
N GLY A 89 10.94 -6.39 4.53
CA GLY A 89 11.27 -7.80 4.34
C GLY A 89 11.76 -8.16 2.94
N PHE A 90 11.57 -7.28 1.94
CA PHE A 90 12.05 -7.54 0.59
C PHE A 90 13.58 -7.73 0.53
N THR A 91 14.03 -8.58 -0.38
CA THR A 91 15.46 -8.77 -0.66
C THR A 91 15.72 -8.32 -2.11
N PRO A 92 16.68 -7.42 -2.36
CA PRO A 92 16.93 -6.85 -3.69
C PRO A 92 17.24 -7.87 -4.78
#